data_AF-A0A0U1DSG4-F1
#
_entry.id   AF-A0A0U1DSG4-F1
#
_cell.length_a   1.000
_cell.length_b   1.000
_cell.length_c   1.000
_cell.angle_alpha   90.00
_cell.angle_beta   90.00
_cell.angle_gamma   90.00
#
_symmetry.space_group_name_H-M   'P 1'
#
loop_
_entity.id
_entity.type
_entity.pdbx_description
1 polymer ?
#
loop_
_entity_poly.entity_id
_entity_poly.type
_entity_poly.pdbx_seq_one_letter_code
_entity_poly.pdbx_strand_id
1 'polypeptide(L)'
;MAQQLGWDVELIGRIGWTTRDVWWAATQDPRSWAALPRAGAVIFATSGMDSLPSPLPTALRELIRYVRPAWLRRWARDGYGWIQPRLSPIARSALPPHLTVEYLEMTRNAIDFNRPGIPVVASLPSVHIADTYGKAHHGREPTVEAITAWAAEHDVPLVDLKAAVADEVLSGRGNPDGIHWNFEAHRAVAELMLKGLAAAGVPQLDATD
;
A
#
# COMPACT_ATOMS: atom_id res chain seq x y z
N MET A 1 -3.68 -6.63 -16.01
CA MET A 1 -4.89 -6.73 -15.15
C MET A 1 -6.08 -6.06 -15.81
N ALA A 2 -6.23 -4.73 -15.77
CA ALA A 2 -7.40 -4.01 -16.32
C ALA A 2 -7.76 -4.42 -17.76
N GLN A 3 -6.76 -4.38 -18.65
CA GLN A 3 -6.92 -4.82 -20.04
C GLN A 3 -7.36 -6.29 -20.19
N GLN A 4 -6.89 -7.18 -19.31
CA GLN A 4 -7.25 -8.60 -19.34
C GLN A 4 -8.66 -8.86 -18.80
N LEU A 5 -9.21 -7.94 -18.00
CA LEU A 5 -10.59 -7.99 -17.52
C LEU A 5 -11.55 -7.17 -18.41
N GLY A 6 -11.03 -6.40 -19.37
CA GLY A 6 -11.82 -5.43 -20.13
C GLY A 6 -12.38 -4.31 -19.25
N TRP A 7 -11.72 -3.99 -18.13
CA TRP A 7 -12.20 -3.03 -17.12
C TRP A 7 -11.43 -1.71 -17.17
N ASP A 8 -12.10 -0.66 -16.72
CA ASP A 8 -11.47 0.60 -16.33
C ASP A 8 -10.94 0.52 -14.89
N VAL A 9 -9.91 1.31 -14.57
CA VAL A 9 -9.36 1.42 -13.21
C VAL A 9 -9.48 2.86 -12.71
N GLU A 10 -10.21 3.05 -11.61
CA GLU A 10 -10.12 4.27 -10.83
C GLU A 10 -9.04 4.12 -9.76
N LEU A 11 -7.94 4.88 -9.89
CA LEU A 11 -6.85 4.88 -8.92
C LEU A 11 -7.04 5.98 -7.86
N ILE A 12 -7.27 5.56 -6.63
CA ILE A 12 -7.39 6.45 -5.47
C ILE A 12 -6.23 6.19 -4.52
N GLY A 13 -5.16 6.95 -4.72
CA GLY A 13 -3.95 6.83 -3.93
C GLY A 13 -3.01 7.99 -4.16
N ARG A 14 -2.10 8.22 -3.21
CA ARG A 14 -0.96 9.13 -3.37
C ARG A 14 0.29 8.52 -2.75
N ILE A 15 1.43 9.06 -3.16
CA ILE A 15 2.73 8.65 -2.64
C ILE A 15 2.75 8.82 -1.11
N GLY A 16 3.22 7.78 -0.41
CA GLY A 16 3.43 7.83 1.03
C GLY A 16 2.18 7.57 1.88
N TRP A 17 1.06 7.18 1.27
CA TRP A 17 -0.18 6.86 2.00
C TRP A 17 -0.09 5.55 2.79
N THR A 18 -0.57 5.62 4.02
CA THR A 18 -0.86 4.50 4.92
C THR A 18 -2.32 4.06 4.77
N THR A 19 -2.75 2.96 5.40
CA THR A 19 -4.16 2.56 5.40
C THR A 19 -5.06 3.60 6.07
N ARG A 20 -4.52 4.38 7.02
CA ARG A 20 -5.21 5.56 7.59
C ARG A 20 -5.61 6.57 6.51
N ASP A 21 -4.73 6.85 5.57
CA ASP A 21 -4.99 7.82 4.49
C ASP A 21 -6.04 7.27 3.52
N VAL A 22 -6.08 5.95 3.32
CA VAL A 22 -7.14 5.28 2.55
C VAL A 22 -8.50 5.47 3.21
N TRP A 23 -8.60 5.29 4.53
CA TRP A 23 -9.85 5.56 5.26
C TRP A 23 -10.34 6.99 5.04
N TRP A 24 -9.45 7.97 5.12
CA TRP A 24 -9.79 9.37 4.85
C TRP A 24 -10.20 9.60 3.39
N ALA A 25 -9.52 8.98 2.44
CA ALA A 25 -9.89 9.07 1.03
C ALA A 25 -11.25 8.40 0.75
N ALA A 26 -11.54 7.25 1.36
CA ALA A 26 -12.81 6.55 1.21
C ALA A 26 -13.97 7.38 1.75
N THR A 27 -13.74 8.15 2.83
CA THR A 27 -14.78 8.97 3.46
C THR A 27 -14.91 10.38 2.88
N GLN A 28 -13.82 10.96 2.37
CA GLN A 28 -13.77 12.39 2.01
C GLN A 28 -13.50 12.68 0.52
N ASP A 29 -12.98 11.72 -0.27
CA ASP A 29 -12.74 11.95 -1.70
C ASP A 29 -14.02 11.65 -2.50
N PRO A 30 -14.64 12.63 -3.17
CA PRO A 30 -15.85 12.41 -3.96
C PRO A 30 -15.63 11.42 -5.12
N ARG A 31 -14.40 11.20 -5.57
CA ARG A 31 -14.10 10.19 -6.60
C ARG A 31 -14.30 8.77 -6.07
N SER A 32 -13.99 8.52 -4.79
CA SER A 32 -14.28 7.23 -4.14
C SER A 32 -15.76 6.91 -4.22
N TRP A 33 -16.59 7.90 -3.86
CA TRP A 33 -18.04 7.79 -3.87
C TRP A 33 -18.63 7.72 -5.28
N ALA A 34 -18.05 8.41 -6.26
CA ALA A 34 -18.51 8.39 -7.65
C ALA A 34 -18.12 7.10 -8.38
N ALA A 35 -17.01 6.47 -8.00
CA ALA A 35 -16.55 5.22 -8.61
C ALA A 35 -17.25 4.00 -8.00
N LEU A 36 -17.52 4.01 -6.69
CA LEU A 36 -18.04 2.85 -5.97
C LEU A 36 -19.32 2.25 -6.57
N PRO A 37 -20.35 3.01 -7.00
CA PRO A 37 -21.56 2.46 -7.64
C PRO A 37 -21.31 1.73 -8.95
N ARG A 38 -20.17 1.95 -9.61
CA ARG A 38 -19.81 1.30 -10.89
C ARG A 38 -18.69 0.27 -10.77
N ALA A 39 -17.98 0.22 -9.64
CA ALA A 39 -16.84 -0.68 -9.41
C ALA A 39 -17.22 -2.17 -9.43
N GLY A 40 -16.52 -3.00 -10.20
CA GLY A 40 -16.70 -4.45 -10.17
C GLY A 40 -16.05 -5.15 -8.96
N ALA A 41 -15.00 -4.54 -8.42
CA ALA A 41 -14.26 -5.00 -7.24
C ALA A 41 -13.48 -3.83 -6.62
N VAL A 42 -12.98 -4.02 -5.40
CA VAL A 42 -12.07 -3.08 -4.71
C VAL A 42 -10.76 -3.79 -4.38
N ILE A 43 -9.64 -3.10 -4.60
CA ILE A 43 -8.31 -3.58 -4.21
C ILE A 43 -7.72 -2.61 -3.18
N PHE A 44 -7.45 -3.10 -1.98
CA PHE A 44 -6.63 -2.40 -0.99
C PHE A 44 -5.15 -2.65 -1.28
N ALA A 45 -4.60 -1.85 -2.19
CA ALA A 45 -3.18 -1.87 -2.57
C ALA A 45 -2.31 -0.99 -1.64
N THR A 46 -2.45 -1.18 -0.32
CA THR A 46 -1.73 -0.43 0.73
C THR A 46 -1.04 -1.38 1.70
N SER A 47 -0.71 -0.95 2.93
CA SER A 47 0.15 -1.64 3.93
C SER A 47 1.67 -1.49 3.77
N GLY A 48 2.14 -1.23 2.55
CA GLY A 48 3.59 -1.05 2.29
C GLY A 48 4.19 0.06 3.14
N MET A 49 3.62 1.27 3.06
CA MET A 49 4.05 2.41 3.86
C MET A 49 3.84 2.23 5.35
N ASP A 50 2.77 1.54 5.75
CA ASP A 50 2.43 1.24 7.15
C ASP A 50 3.58 0.52 7.84
N SER A 51 4.17 -0.47 7.16
CA SER A 51 5.28 -1.29 7.65
C SER A 51 6.66 -0.58 7.65
N LEU A 52 6.81 0.55 6.94
CA LEU A 52 8.10 1.22 6.86
C LEU A 52 8.48 1.88 8.18
N PRO A 53 9.77 1.87 8.57
CA PRO A 53 10.21 2.55 9.78
C PRO A 53 10.04 4.05 9.65
N SER A 54 9.46 4.67 10.67
CA SER A 54 9.15 6.09 10.71
C SER A 54 9.75 6.73 11.97
N PRO A 55 11.00 7.24 11.89
CA PRO A 55 11.65 7.91 13.01
C PRO A 55 10.91 9.18 13.49
N LEU A 56 10.12 9.76 12.59
CA LEU A 56 9.34 10.96 12.84
C LEU A 56 7.93 10.72 12.29
N PRO A 57 6.86 10.99 13.07
CA PRO A 57 5.49 10.89 12.58
C PRO A 57 5.31 11.59 11.22
N THR A 58 4.60 10.94 10.30
CA THR A 58 4.42 11.42 8.91
C THR A 58 3.96 12.86 8.86
N ALA A 59 3.00 13.25 9.72
CA ALA A 59 2.51 14.63 9.81
C ALA A 59 3.63 15.66 10.07
N LEU A 60 4.57 15.37 10.98
CA LEU A 60 5.70 16.25 11.27
C LEU A 60 6.70 16.31 10.12
N ARG A 61 6.98 15.16 9.48
CA ARG A 61 7.83 15.12 8.29
C ARG A 61 7.25 15.97 7.17
N GLU A 62 5.93 15.88 6.96
CA GLU A 62 5.22 16.65 5.95
C GLU A 62 5.26 18.17 6.20
N LEU A 63 5.43 18.63 7.45
CA LEU A 63 5.59 20.06 7.75
C LEU A 63 6.85 20.66 7.11
N ILE A 64 7.88 19.85 6.79
CA ILE A 64 9.10 20.32 6.14
C ILE A 64 8.77 21.09 4.85
N ARG A 65 7.76 20.68 4.09
CA ARG A 65 7.38 21.35 2.82
C ARG A 65 6.95 22.81 3.01
N TYR A 66 6.40 23.12 4.19
CA TYR A 66 5.90 24.46 4.55
C TYR A 66 6.95 25.34 5.25
N VAL A 67 8.11 24.80 5.62
CA VAL A 67 9.19 25.57 6.26
C VAL A 67 9.65 26.72 5.37
N ARG A 68 9.79 27.91 5.96
CA ARG A 68 10.31 29.11 5.33
C ARG A 68 11.39 29.74 6.22
N PRO A 69 12.40 30.40 5.63
CA PRO A 69 12.67 30.58 4.19
C PRO A 69 13.23 29.31 3.51
N ALA A 70 13.44 29.36 2.18
CA ALA A 70 13.80 28.17 1.38
C ALA A 70 15.10 27.47 1.83
N TRP A 71 16.08 28.22 2.35
CA TRP A 71 17.33 27.64 2.85
C TRP A 71 17.10 26.80 4.11
N LEU A 72 16.21 27.23 5.01
CA LEU A 72 15.87 26.50 6.22
C LEU A 72 15.14 25.19 5.88
N ARG A 73 14.26 25.22 4.88
CA ARG A 73 13.60 24.02 4.37
C ARG A 73 14.57 23.01 3.75
N ARG A 74 15.60 23.48 3.04
CA ARG A 74 16.66 22.60 2.54
C ARG A 74 17.40 21.95 3.70
N TRP A 75 17.87 22.75 4.64
CA TRP A 75 18.54 22.27 5.84
C TRP A 75 17.70 21.25 6.63
N ALA A 76 16.41 21.52 6.84
CA ALA A 76 15.50 20.60 7.52
C ALA A 76 15.32 19.28 6.77
N ARG A 77 15.18 19.32 5.44
CA ARG A 77 15.10 18.11 4.60
C ARG A 77 16.40 17.32 4.64
N ASP A 78 17.54 17.99 4.50
CA ASP A 78 18.85 17.34 4.47
C ASP A 78 19.17 16.71 5.83
N GLY A 79 18.86 17.42 6.92
CA GLY A 79 18.94 16.91 8.29
C GLY A 79 18.04 15.69 8.49
N TYR A 80 16.79 15.74 8.04
CA TYR A 80 15.90 14.58 8.08
C TYR A 80 16.45 13.41 7.26
N GLY A 81 16.93 13.65 6.03
CA GLY A 81 17.54 12.62 5.18
C GLY A 81 18.80 12.00 5.78
N TRP A 82 19.53 12.74 6.63
CA TRP A 82 20.66 12.21 7.38
C TRP A 82 20.22 11.38 8.60
N ILE A 83 19.20 11.83 9.32
CA ILE A 83 18.68 11.15 10.52
C ILE A 83 17.90 9.89 10.18
N GLN A 84 17.02 9.94 9.18
CA GLN A 84 16.07 8.88 8.83
C GLN A 84 16.74 7.51 8.74
N PRO A 85 17.73 7.28 7.86
CA PRO A 85 18.33 5.95 7.69
C PRO A 85 19.06 5.44 8.93
N ARG A 86 19.55 6.35 9.80
CA ARG A 86 20.28 6.02 11.03
C ARG A 86 19.35 5.58 12.16
N LEU A 87 18.16 6.17 12.23
CA LEU A 87 17.14 5.82 13.22
C LEU A 87 16.18 4.74 12.74
N SER A 88 16.08 4.50 11.43
CA SER A 88 15.19 3.49 10.87
C SER A 88 15.28 2.11 11.53
N PRO A 89 16.47 1.54 11.85
CA PRO A 89 16.56 0.22 12.47
C PRO A 89 15.88 0.09 13.84
N ILE A 90 15.68 1.20 14.57
CA ILE A 90 15.04 1.22 15.89
C ILE A 90 13.71 1.96 15.90
N ALA A 91 13.33 2.57 14.77
CA ALA A 91 12.10 3.33 14.66
C ALA A 91 10.89 2.38 14.61
N ARG A 92 9.76 2.87 15.10
CA ARG A 92 8.48 2.16 14.97
C ARG A 92 7.99 2.24 13.52
N SER A 93 7.13 1.31 13.12
CA SER A 93 6.44 1.36 11.83
C SER A 93 5.61 2.65 11.71
N ALA A 94 5.46 3.17 10.50
CA ALA A 94 4.71 4.39 10.23
C ALA A 94 3.25 4.30 10.70
N LEU A 95 2.68 3.10 10.60
CA LEU A 95 1.43 2.77 11.25
C LEU A 95 1.56 1.41 11.97
N PRO A 96 1.20 1.32 13.26
CA PRO A 96 1.16 0.06 13.99
C PRO A 96 0.28 -1.00 13.30
N PRO A 97 0.62 -2.30 13.38
CA PRO A 97 -0.16 -3.38 12.75
C PRO A 97 -1.64 -3.39 13.13
N HIS A 98 -1.97 -3.19 14.42
CA HIS A 98 -3.37 -3.17 14.87
C HIS A 98 -4.16 -2.00 14.27
N LEU A 99 -3.56 -0.81 14.14
CA LEU A 99 -4.21 0.32 13.45
C LEU A 99 -4.30 0.07 11.95
N THR A 100 -3.35 -0.67 11.37
CA THR A 100 -3.38 -1.03 9.94
C THR A 100 -4.66 -1.79 9.62
N VAL A 101 -4.95 -2.85 10.40
CA VAL A 101 -6.16 -3.66 10.21
C VAL A 101 -7.43 -2.93 10.65
N GLU A 102 -7.37 -2.08 11.69
CA GLU A 102 -8.51 -1.24 12.08
C GLU A 102 -8.97 -0.35 10.93
N TYR A 103 -8.06 0.36 10.25
CA TYR A 103 -8.44 1.20 9.12
C TYR A 103 -8.83 0.40 7.88
N LEU A 104 -8.23 -0.76 7.62
CA LEU A 104 -8.70 -1.66 6.56
C LEU A 104 -10.14 -2.09 6.81
N GLU A 105 -10.47 -2.48 8.05
CA GLU A 105 -11.80 -2.93 8.41
C GLU A 105 -12.83 -1.81 8.41
N MET A 106 -12.49 -0.63 8.92
CA MET A 106 -13.33 0.57 8.82
C MET A 106 -13.64 0.88 7.35
N THR A 107 -12.63 0.83 6.48
CA THR A 107 -12.80 1.09 5.05
C THR A 107 -13.65 0.01 4.37
N ARG A 108 -13.39 -1.28 4.66
CA ARG A 108 -14.16 -2.42 4.14
C ARG A 108 -15.63 -2.30 4.53
N ASN A 109 -15.92 -2.04 5.80
CA ASN A 109 -17.28 -1.87 6.31
C ASN A 109 -18.00 -0.68 5.68
N ALA A 110 -17.32 0.45 5.50
CA ALA A 110 -17.93 1.60 4.83
C ALA A 110 -18.25 1.29 3.36
N ILE A 111 -17.37 0.56 2.66
CA ILE A 111 -17.60 0.12 1.29
C ILE A 111 -18.77 -0.85 1.23
N ASP A 112 -18.79 -1.88 2.07
CA ASP A 112 -19.86 -2.88 2.12
C ASP A 112 -21.21 -2.26 2.46
N PHE A 113 -21.26 -1.31 3.41
CA PHE A 113 -22.49 -0.58 3.73
C PHE A 113 -23.07 0.17 2.51
N ASN A 114 -22.22 0.74 1.67
CA ASN A 114 -22.65 1.54 0.50
C ASN A 114 -22.82 0.70 -0.77
N ARG A 115 -22.14 -0.44 -0.87
CA ARG A 115 -22.26 -1.41 -1.96
C ARG A 115 -22.09 -2.83 -1.40
N PRO A 116 -23.16 -3.42 -0.84
CA PRO A 116 -23.09 -4.71 -0.19
C PRO A 116 -22.57 -5.81 -1.11
N GLY A 117 -21.63 -6.60 -0.60
CA GLY A 117 -21.11 -7.79 -1.30
C GLY A 117 -20.20 -7.50 -2.49
N ILE A 118 -19.69 -6.27 -2.66
CA ILE A 118 -18.64 -6.02 -3.66
C ILE A 118 -17.38 -6.83 -3.31
N PRO A 119 -16.77 -7.56 -4.27
CA PRO A 119 -15.51 -8.27 -4.04
C PRO A 119 -14.39 -7.33 -3.56
N VAL A 120 -13.69 -7.73 -2.50
CA VAL A 120 -12.54 -7.00 -1.95
C VAL A 120 -11.31 -7.91 -1.94
N VAL A 121 -10.17 -7.38 -2.39
CA VAL A 121 -8.86 -8.01 -2.30
C VAL A 121 -7.92 -7.06 -1.56
N ALA A 122 -7.05 -7.58 -0.69
CA ALA A 122 -6.05 -6.77 -0.01
C ALA A 122 -4.62 -7.26 -0.29
N SER A 123 -3.64 -6.36 -0.19
CA SER A 123 -2.23 -6.70 -0.36
C SER A 123 -1.48 -6.75 0.95
N LEU A 124 -0.60 -7.75 1.09
CA LEU A 124 0.45 -7.74 2.12
C LEU A 124 1.59 -6.80 1.72
N PRO A 125 2.33 -6.23 2.70
CA PRO A 125 3.40 -5.29 2.41
C PRO A 125 4.53 -5.88 1.56
N SER A 126 5.07 -5.05 0.67
CA SER A 126 6.24 -5.36 -0.17
C SER A 126 7.54 -5.44 0.63
N VAL A 127 8.63 -5.75 -0.06
CA VAL A 127 10.02 -5.55 0.39
C VAL A 127 10.66 -4.35 -0.35
N HIS A 128 11.85 -3.95 0.10
CA HIS A 128 12.65 -2.82 -0.41
C HIS A 128 14.14 -3.03 -0.07
N ILE A 129 15.04 -2.33 -0.75
CA ILE A 129 16.47 -2.22 -0.40
C ILE A 129 16.89 -0.76 -0.17
N ALA A 130 15.91 0.12 0.04
CA ALA A 130 16.10 1.55 0.17
C ALA A 130 17.06 1.96 1.30
N ASP A 131 18.13 2.67 0.92
CA ASP A 131 19.06 3.25 1.88
C ASP A 131 18.40 4.29 2.77
N THR A 132 17.39 5.02 2.27
CA THR A 132 16.65 6.05 3.02
C THR A 132 15.93 5.50 4.25
N TYR A 133 15.56 4.22 4.23
CA TYR A 133 14.96 3.51 5.36
C TYR A 133 15.96 2.59 6.07
N GLY A 134 17.27 2.81 5.87
CA GLY A 134 18.33 2.00 6.49
C GLY A 134 18.24 0.51 6.17
N LYS A 135 17.57 0.15 5.06
CA LYS A 135 17.23 -1.24 4.68
C LYS A 135 16.49 -2.02 5.77
N ALA A 136 15.84 -1.32 6.70
CA ALA A 136 15.16 -1.93 7.83
C ALA A 136 13.77 -2.47 7.44
N HIS A 137 13.50 -3.72 7.84
CA HIS A 137 12.30 -4.49 7.46
C HIS A 137 11.49 -5.02 8.65
N HIS A 138 11.89 -4.70 9.89
CA HIS A 138 11.32 -5.28 11.10
C HIS A 138 9.82 -4.97 11.28
N GLY A 139 9.31 -3.91 10.66
CA GLY A 139 7.89 -3.59 10.67
C GLY A 139 7.03 -4.49 9.78
N ARG A 140 7.61 -5.20 8.81
CA ARG A 140 6.87 -5.97 7.81
C ARG A 140 6.18 -7.19 8.40
N GLU A 141 6.91 -8.02 9.14
CA GLU A 141 6.40 -9.31 9.65
C GLU A 141 5.19 -9.12 10.59
N PRO A 142 5.23 -8.22 11.60
CA PRO A 142 4.05 -7.95 12.42
C PRO A 142 2.85 -7.40 11.63
N THR A 143 3.09 -6.59 10.59
CA THR A 143 2.01 -6.09 9.71
C THR A 143 1.41 -7.22 8.86
N VAL A 144 2.23 -8.14 8.37
CA VAL A 144 1.75 -9.33 7.63
C VAL A 144 0.89 -10.21 8.52
N GLU A 145 1.35 -10.49 9.74
CA GLU A 145 0.60 -11.31 10.71
C GLU A 145 -0.77 -10.70 10.99
N ALA A 146 -0.83 -9.39 11.29
CA ALA A 146 -2.08 -8.70 11.56
C ALA A 146 -3.04 -8.76 10.35
N ILE A 147 -2.57 -8.41 9.15
CA ILE A 147 -3.40 -8.42 7.94
C ILE A 147 -3.87 -9.84 7.60
N THR A 148 -3.01 -10.84 7.80
CA THR A 148 -3.37 -12.25 7.56
C THR A 148 -4.47 -12.71 8.50
N ALA A 149 -4.37 -12.38 9.79
CA ALA A 149 -5.41 -12.69 10.77
C ALA A 149 -6.73 -11.99 10.44
N TRP A 150 -6.69 -10.68 10.15
CA TRP A 150 -7.87 -9.90 9.74
C TRP A 150 -8.53 -10.47 8.48
N ALA A 151 -7.73 -10.81 7.48
CA ALA A 151 -8.22 -11.35 6.21
C ALA A 151 -8.89 -12.71 6.39
N ALA A 152 -8.35 -13.57 7.25
CA ALA A 152 -8.97 -14.86 7.57
C ALA A 152 -10.30 -14.69 8.32
N GLU A 153 -10.41 -13.70 9.20
CA GLU A 153 -11.66 -13.38 9.93
C GLU A 153 -12.76 -12.86 9.00
N HIS A 154 -12.39 -12.09 7.96
CA HIS A 154 -13.33 -11.39 7.07
C HIS A 154 -13.45 -12.00 5.67
N ASP A 155 -12.84 -13.17 5.44
CA ASP A 155 -12.80 -13.88 4.15
C ASP A 155 -12.31 -12.99 2.99
N VAL A 156 -11.24 -12.23 3.23
CA VAL A 156 -10.65 -11.33 2.23
C VAL A 156 -9.43 -12.01 1.57
N PRO A 157 -9.45 -12.26 0.25
CA PRO A 157 -8.28 -12.78 -0.45
C PRO A 157 -7.08 -11.84 -0.35
N LEU A 158 -5.91 -12.42 -0.10
CA LEU A 158 -4.65 -11.70 0.05
C LEU A 158 -3.70 -11.92 -1.13
N VAL A 159 -3.04 -10.84 -1.54
CA VAL A 159 -1.95 -10.86 -2.51
C VAL A 159 -0.64 -10.53 -1.80
N ASP A 160 0.30 -11.47 -1.76
CA ASP A 160 1.63 -11.21 -1.20
C ASP A 160 2.52 -10.49 -2.21
N LEU A 161 2.69 -9.17 -2.01
CA LEU A 161 3.56 -8.36 -2.86
C LEU A 161 5.01 -8.81 -2.78
N LYS A 162 5.49 -9.31 -1.62
CA LYS A 162 6.86 -9.83 -1.51
C LYS A 162 7.06 -11.01 -2.46
N ALA A 163 6.09 -11.92 -2.54
CA ALA A 163 6.19 -13.07 -3.42
C ALA A 163 6.33 -12.67 -4.90
N ALA A 164 5.70 -11.56 -5.32
CA ALA A 164 5.81 -11.08 -6.69
C ALA A 164 7.10 -10.31 -6.99
N VAL A 165 7.63 -9.54 -6.02
CA VAL A 165 8.64 -8.51 -6.32
C VAL A 165 10.00 -8.77 -5.70
N ALA A 166 10.14 -9.73 -4.78
CA ALA A 166 11.38 -9.93 -4.02
C ALA A 166 12.59 -10.14 -4.91
N ASP A 167 12.50 -10.97 -5.96
CA ASP A 167 13.63 -11.26 -6.83
C ASP A 167 14.14 -10.01 -7.55
N GLU A 168 13.24 -9.17 -8.06
CA GLU A 168 13.60 -7.92 -8.74
C GLU A 168 14.15 -6.88 -7.76
N VAL A 169 13.51 -6.71 -6.61
CA VAL A 169 13.87 -5.69 -5.63
C VAL A 169 15.18 -6.03 -4.91
N LEU A 170 15.31 -7.26 -4.41
CA LEU A 170 16.48 -7.68 -3.61
C LEU A 170 17.75 -7.84 -4.46
N SER A 171 17.61 -8.05 -5.77
CA SER A 171 18.73 -8.05 -6.71
C SER A 171 19.10 -6.66 -7.24
N GLY A 172 18.40 -5.61 -6.81
CA GLY A 172 18.66 -4.23 -7.24
C GLY A 172 18.19 -3.91 -8.66
N ARG A 173 17.30 -4.72 -9.25
CA ARG A 173 16.70 -4.49 -10.58
C ARG A 173 15.45 -3.60 -10.53
N GLY A 174 14.96 -3.29 -9.33
CA GLY A 174 13.90 -2.28 -9.11
C GLY A 174 14.37 -0.85 -9.41
N ASN A 175 13.55 0.13 -9.04
CA ASN A 175 13.90 1.53 -9.23
C ASN A 175 15.10 1.94 -8.35
N PRO A 176 15.85 2.99 -8.77
CA PRO A 176 17.05 3.44 -8.04
C PRO A 176 16.81 3.88 -6.59
N ASP A 177 15.57 4.19 -6.21
CA ASP A 177 15.22 4.51 -4.82
C ASP A 177 15.16 3.28 -3.90
N GLY A 178 15.23 2.07 -4.46
CA GLY A 178 15.20 0.82 -3.75
C GLY A 178 13.83 0.44 -3.18
N ILE A 179 12.75 1.15 -3.51
CA ILE A 179 11.37 0.87 -3.04
C ILE A 179 10.46 0.49 -4.19
N HIS A 180 10.49 1.27 -5.26
CA HIS A 180 9.57 1.11 -6.37
C HIS A 180 10.07 0.05 -7.35
N TRP A 181 9.13 -0.54 -8.07
CA TRP A 181 9.38 -1.72 -8.87
C TRP A 181 9.72 -1.37 -10.32
N ASN A 182 10.40 -2.29 -10.99
CA ASN A 182 10.51 -2.29 -12.45
C ASN A 182 9.21 -2.85 -13.09
N PHE A 183 9.15 -2.85 -14.42
CA PHE A 183 7.96 -3.31 -15.13
C PHE A 183 7.71 -4.81 -14.95
N GLU A 184 8.77 -5.61 -14.78
CA GLU A 184 8.72 -7.06 -14.57
C GLU A 184 7.99 -7.38 -13.25
N ALA A 185 8.37 -6.74 -12.16
CA ALA A 185 7.69 -6.87 -10.88
C ALA A 185 6.24 -6.33 -10.94
N HIS A 186 5.97 -5.26 -11.69
CA HIS A 186 4.59 -4.80 -11.93
C HIS A 186 3.74 -5.84 -12.67
N ARG A 187 4.30 -6.56 -13.65
CA ARG A 187 3.61 -7.66 -14.35
C ARG A 187 3.32 -8.82 -13.40
N ALA A 188 4.30 -9.24 -12.60
CA ALA A 188 4.13 -10.31 -11.61
C ALA A 188 3.04 -9.96 -10.57
N VAL A 189 3.01 -8.71 -10.09
CA VAL A 189 1.94 -8.23 -9.20
C VAL A 189 0.59 -8.27 -9.90
N ALA A 190 0.51 -7.84 -11.16
CA ALA A 190 -0.74 -7.89 -11.91
C ALA A 190 -1.27 -9.33 -12.07
N GLU A 191 -0.40 -10.31 -12.28
CA GLU A 191 -0.77 -11.74 -12.35
C GLU A 191 -1.29 -12.27 -11.00
N LEU A 192 -0.65 -11.91 -9.88
CA LEU A 192 -1.16 -12.30 -8.56
C LEU A 192 -2.48 -11.59 -8.21
N MET A 193 -2.65 -10.33 -8.61
CA MET A 193 -3.88 -9.59 -8.39
C MET A 193 -5.06 -10.22 -9.14
N LEU A 194 -4.86 -10.71 -10.37
CA LEU A 194 -5.90 -11.45 -11.09
C LEU A 194 -6.32 -12.73 -10.36
N LYS A 195 -5.36 -13.47 -9.80
CA LYS A 195 -5.67 -14.65 -8.96
C LYS A 195 -6.42 -14.26 -7.68
N GLY A 196 -6.03 -13.17 -7.04
CA GLY A 196 -6.74 -12.63 -5.87
C GLY A 196 -8.17 -12.21 -6.18
N LEU A 197 -8.38 -11.51 -7.31
CA LEU A 197 -9.71 -11.12 -7.79
C LEU A 197 -10.57 -12.35 -8.11
N ALA A 198 -10.00 -13.37 -8.77
CA ALA A 198 -10.71 -14.62 -9.04
C ALA A 198 -11.12 -15.33 -7.74
N ALA A 199 -10.24 -15.37 -6.74
CA ALA A 199 -10.56 -15.91 -5.42
C ALA A 199 -11.65 -15.11 -4.69
N ALA A 200 -11.76 -13.81 -4.96
CA ALA A 200 -12.83 -12.94 -4.44
C ALA A 200 -14.15 -13.07 -5.22
N GLY A 201 -14.23 -13.97 -6.20
CA GLY A 201 -15.43 -14.22 -7.00
C GLY A 201 -15.58 -13.33 -8.24
N VAL A 202 -14.52 -12.62 -8.67
CA VAL A 202 -14.55 -11.85 -9.92
C VAL A 202 -14.40 -12.79 -11.11
N PRO A 203 -15.35 -12.81 -12.06
CA PRO A 203 -15.24 -13.59 -13.29
C PRO A 203 -13.99 -13.19 -14.07
N GLN A 204 -13.24 -14.18 -14.53
CA GLN A 204 -12.13 -13.94 -15.46
C GLN A 204 -12.67 -14.02 -16.89
N LEU A 205 -12.16 -13.18 -17.79
CA LEU A 205 -12.40 -13.38 -19.21
C LEU A 205 -11.62 -14.61 -19.66
N ASP A 206 -12.29 -15.58 -20.28
CA ASP A 206 -11.60 -16.70 -20.91
C ASP A 206 -10.73 -16.17 -22.05
N ALA A 207 -9.53 -16.70 -22.20
CA ALA A 207 -8.54 -16.24 -23.19
C ALA A 207 -8.92 -16.55 -24.66
N THR A 208 -10.20 -16.81 -24.94
CA THR A 208 -10.72 -17.27 -26.24
C THR A 208 -11.72 -16.34 -26.92
N ASP A 209 -12.03 -15.17 -26.35
CA ASP A 209 -12.88 -14.16 -27.00
C ASP A 209 -12.07 -13.00 -27.62
#